data_AF-A0A7X4BHZ2-F1
#
_entry.id   AF-A0A7X4BHZ2-F1
#
_cell.length_a   1.000
_cell.length_b   1.000
_cell.length_c   1.000
_cell.angle_alpha   90.00
_cell.angle_beta   90.00
_cell.angle_gamma   90.00
#
_symmetry.space_group_name_H-M   'P 1'
#
loop_
_entity.id
_entity.type
_entity.pdbx_description
1 polymer ?
#
loop_
_entity_poly.entity_id
_entity_poly.type
_entity_poly.pdbx_seq_one_letter_code
_entity_poly.pdbx_strand_id
1 'polypeptide(L)'
;MIPGKALVDLASALFIEWHGEPPVDIRPVDADGSARSYWRLTAPDGASAVGAHGPDPMENRAFLSYSRTLRELGLPVPEVYGADETSGVWLLEDLGDTTLFDAIKEARDPGSDAFPDAVLPLYRQVLEVLPRFQVEGGRRIDFRRAYPRAAFDRQSILWDLNYFKYHFLKLAHIPFNEAHLERDFSRLARHLLAGDRSWFLYRDLQSRNVMVRQGAEGPEPWFIDYQGGRRGALQYDVASLLYDSKANLARRHREALLDHYIGVLESHGVARRDEFLELWPGYVLVRLLQALGAYGYRGFFERKPRFLQSVPYAAENLRGLLEAGLPVDIPELEGALRAIVERWGRKAEPSAVERGLEVTVSSFRYPGGYPADTSGHGGGYVFDCRGLPNPGREEAYRDLTGLDEETIAFIAARPEAQEFWERVRGIVDAHIANYLDRGFHSLSVSFGCTGGQHRSVYMAERLRQHLSVRFPDVRVEITHRESADWPRRPAPV
;
A
#
# COMPACT_ATOMS: atom_id res chain seq x y z
N MET A 1 14.16 -33.39 -16.04
CA MET A 1 13.89 -32.92 -14.66
C MET A 1 14.41 -33.97 -13.70
N ILE A 2 15.25 -33.57 -12.75
CA ILE A 2 15.66 -34.43 -11.64
C ILE A 2 14.43 -34.59 -10.72
N PRO A 3 14.04 -35.81 -10.32
CA PRO A 3 12.93 -36.00 -9.37
C PRO A 3 13.19 -35.28 -8.05
N GLY A 4 12.16 -34.69 -7.43
CA GLY A 4 12.33 -33.91 -6.19
C GLY A 4 13.02 -34.68 -5.05
N LYS A 5 12.79 -36.00 -4.95
CA LYS A 5 13.50 -36.87 -3.99
C LYS A 5 15.02 -36.88 -4.22
N ALA A 6 15.45 -36.95 -5.48
CA ALA A 6 16.88 -36.96 -5.81
C ALA A 6 17.56 -35.63 -5.51
N LEU A 7 16.85 -34.49 -5.53
CA LEU A 7 17.40 -33.20 -5.12
C LEU A 7 17.63 -33.13 -3.60
N VAL A 8 16.71 -33.69 -2.81
CA VAL A 8 16.86 -33.79 -1.35
C VAL A 8 18.01 -34.73 -0.99
N ASP A 9 18.18 -35.84 -1.73
CA ASP A 9 19.30 -36.76 -1.53
C ASP A 9 20.66 -36.06 -1.78
N LEU A 10 20.75 -35.21 -2.82
CA LEU A 10 21.94 -34.39 -3.09
C LEU A 10 22.22 -33.35 -2.00
N ALA A 11 21.17 -32.65 -1.52
CA ALA A 11 21.31 -31.72 -0.41
C ALA A 11 21.74 -32.44 0.88
N SER A 12 21.25 -33.67 1.11
CA SER A 12 21.64 -34.50 2.25
C SER A 12 23.09 -34.97 2.14
N ALA A 13 23.58 -35.27 0.93
CA ALA A 13 24.99 -35.60 0.71
C ALA A 13 25.89 -34.41 1.07
N LEU A 14 25.55 -33.19 0.61
CA LEU A 14 26.26 -31.97 0.99
C LEU A 14 26.19 -31.70 2.51
N PHE A 15 25.06 -32.03 3.15
CA PHE A 15 24.91 -31.92 4.60
C PHE A 15 25.85 -32.85 5.35
N ILE A 16 25.99 -34.11 4.90
CA ILE A 16 26.93 -35.08 5.47
C ILE A 16 28.38 -34.60 5.28
N GLU A 17 28.71 -34.04 4.12
CA GLU A 17 30.06 -33.49 3.86
C GLU A 17 30.40 -32.34 4.81
N TRP A 18 29.42 -31.49 5.13
CA TRP A 18 29.59 -30.35 6.03
C TRP A 18 29.60 -30.73 7.51
N HIS A 19 28.58 -31.47 7.97
CA HIS A 19 28.36 -31.79 9.38
C HIS A 19 29.07 -33.07 9.85
N GLY A 20 29.22 -34.05 8.96
CA GLY A 20 29.79 -35.36 9.24
C GLY A 20 28.77 -36.47 9.51
N GLU A 21 27.51 -36.11 9.80
CA GLU A 21 26.40 -37.05 10.03
C GLU A 21 25.19 -36.76 9.13
N PRO A 22 24.33 -37.76 8.85
CA PRO A 22 23.11 -37.54 8.10
C PRO A 22 22.08 -36.72 8.90
N PRO A 23 21.24 -35.93 8.23
CA PRO A 23 20.16 -35.21 8.91
C PRO A 23 19.11 -36.19 9.44
N VAL A 24 18.61 -35.92 10.65
CA VAL A 24 17.51 -36.68 11.29
C VAL A 24 16.13 -36.15 10.91
N ASP A 25 16.06 -34.92 10.43
CA ASP A 25 14.84 -34.25 10.01
C ASP A 25 15.11 -33.37 8.79
N ILE A 26 14.20 -33.42 7.82
CA ILE A 26 14.25 -32.63 6.60
C ILE A 26 12.87 -32.04 6.37
N ARG A 27 12.75 -30.72 6.42
CA ARG A 27 11.47 -30.02 6.24
C ARG A 27 11.54 -29.05 5.08
N PRO A 28 10.52 -28.98 4.21
CA PRO A 28 10.46 -27.94 3.20
C PRO A 28 10.35 -26.56 3.86
N VAL A 29 11.03 -25.57 3.29
CA VAL A 29 10.93 -24.15 3.67
C VAL A 29 10.12 -23.43 2.60
N ASP A 30 9.14 -22.62 3.02
CA ASP A 30 8.28 -21.91 2.08
C ASP A 30 9.08 -20.86 1.29
N ALA A 31 8.94 -20.89 -0.03
CA ALA A 31 9.67 -20.07 -0.96
C ALA A 31 8.67 -19.13 -1.66
N ASP A 32 8.25 -18.04 -0.98
CA ASP A 32 7.10 -17.20 -1.39
C ASP A 32 7.22 -16.64 -2.83
N GLY A 33 6.77 -17.43 -3.80
CA GLY A 33 6.80 -17.10 -5.23
C GLY A 33 8.18 -17.19 -5.90
N SER A 34 9.12 -17.94 -5.34
CA SER A 34 10.37 -18.32 -6.04
C SER A 34 10.18 -19.63 -6.83
N ALA A 35 10.90 -19.79 -7.93
CA ALA A 35 11.01 -21.08 -8.62
C ALA A 35 11.99 -22.05 -7.93
N ARG A 36 12.71 -21.58 -6.90
CA ARG A 36 13.64 -22.37 -6.10
C ARG A 36 12.90 -23.23 -5.09
N SER A 37 13.54 -24.34 -4.72
CA SER A 37 13.09 -25.20 -3.63
C SER A 37 14.10 -25.13 -2.49
N TYR A 38 13.61 -25.06 -1.26
CA TYR A 38 14.43 -24.99 -0.06
C TYR A 38 14.00 -26.06 0.94
N TRP A 39 14.98 -26.61 1.66
CA TRP A 39 14.79 -27.62 2.70
C TRP A 39 15.68 -27.28 3.88
N ARG A 40 15.11 -27.24 5.08
CA ARG A 40 15.88 -27.20 6.33
C ARG A 40 16.23 -28.64 6.71
N LEU A 41 17.52 -28.89 6.86
CA LEU A 41 18.09 -30.17 7.30
C LEU A 41 18.62 -29.98 8.71
N THR A 42 18.26 -30.89 9.62
CA THR A 42 18.62 -30.82 11.05
C THR A 42 19.40 -32.06 11.46
N ALA A 43 20.54 -31.88 12.10
CA ALA A 43 21.39 -32.93 12.66
C ALA A 43 20.89 -33.43 14.03
N PRO A 44 21.36 -34.60 14.51
CA PRO A 44 21.00 -35.12 15.83
C PRO A 44 21.36 -34.19 17.01
N ASP A 45 22.44 -33.41 16.87
CA ASP A 45 22.92 -32.44 17.86
C ASP A 45 22.17 -31.10 17.83
N GLY A 46 21.21 -30.96 16.90
CA GLY A 46 20.41 -29.75 16.71
C GLY A 46 21.01 -28.73 15.75
N ALA A 47 22.21 -28.96 15.18
CA ALA A 47 22.75 -28.11 14.13
C ALA A 47 21.85 -28.16 12.88
N SER A 48 21.69 -27.04 12.18
CA SER A 48 20.86 -26.96 10.99
C SER A 48 21.52 -26.22 9.83
N ALA A 49 21.10 -26.59 8.62
CA ALA A 49 21.50 -25.95 7.37
C ALA A 49 20.33 -25.93 6.39
N VAL A 50 20.37 -25.02 5.42
CA VAL A 50 19.35 -24.89 4.38
C VAL A 50 19.90 -25.42 3.07
N GLY A 51 19.37 -26.56 2.62
CA GLY A 51 19.56 -27.05 1.26
C GLY A 51 18.68 -26.26 0.29
N ALA A 52 19.21 -25.94 -0.87
CA ALA A 52 18.51 -25.19 -1.90
C ALA A 52 18.77 -25.77 -3.29
N HIS A 53 17.77 -25.67 -4.16
CA HIS A 53 17.88 -25.98 -5.57
C HIS A 53 17.29 -24.85 -6.41
N GLY A 54 18.05 -24.43 -7.42
CA GLY A 54 17.61 -23.43 -8.40
C GLY A 54 17.59 -24.00 -9.82
N PRO A 55 16.51 -23.79 -10.59
CA PRO A 55 16.40 -24.37 -11.93
C PRO A 55 17.20 -23.61 -13.00
N ASP A 56 17.68 -22.39 -12.74
CA ASP A 56 18.46 -21.58 -13.69
C ASP A 56 19.97 -21.62 -13.33
N PRO A 57 20.81 -22.29 -14.13
CA PRO A 57 22.24 -22.40 -13.85
C PRO A 57 22.98 -21.06 -13.86
N MET A 58 22.55 -20.09 -14.66
CA MET A 58 23.20 -18.77 -14.73
C MET A 58 22.92 -17.97 -13.47
N GLU A 59 21.68 -18.02 -12.99
CA GLU A 59 21.27 -17.40 -11.73
C GLU A 59 21.98 -18.05 -10.53
N ASN A 60 22.07 -19.38 -10.48
CA ASN A 60 22.78 -20.12 -9.43
C ASN A 60 24.27 -19.73 -9.38
N ARG A 61 24.91 -19.63 -10.56
CA ARG A 61 26.32 -19.21 -10.67
C ARG A 61 26.53 -17.78 -10.17
N ALA A 62 25.59 -16.87 -10.42
CA ALA A 62 25.62 -15.51 -9.89
C ALA A 62 25.52 -15.55 -8.36
N PHE A 63 24.51 -16.24 -7.83
CA PHE A 63 24.29 -16.40 -6.39
C PHE A 63 25.53 -16.91 -5.67
N LEU A 64 26.03 -18.10 -6.03
CA LEU A 64 27.17 -18.75 -5.38
C LEU A 64 28.44 -17.88 -5.44
N SER A 65 28.67 -17.21 -6.57
CA SER A 65 29.81 -16.31 -6.72
C SER A 65 29.71 -15.07 -5.82
N TYR A 66 28.51 -14.49 -5.71
CA TYR A 66 28.27 -13.32 -4.88
C TYR A 66 28.36 -13.71 -3.40
N SER A 67 27.74 -14.82 -2.99
CA SER A 67 27.78 -15.31 -1.60
C SER A 67 29.20 -15.47 -1.08
N ARG A 68 30.07 -16.15 -1.84
CA ARG A 68 31.49 -16.34 -1.48
C ARG A 68 32.21 -14.98 -1.35
N THR A 69 32.04 -14.10 -2.34
CA THR A 69 32.70 -12.77 -2.34
C THR A 69 32.24 -11.89 -1.17
N LEU A 70 30.93 -11.84 -0.91
CA LEU A 70 30.34 -11.03 0.14
C LEU A 70 30.73 -11.57 1.53
N ARG A 71 30.78 -12.90 1.69
CA ARG A 71 31.23 -13.55 2.92
C ARG A 71 32.71 -13.27 3.21
N GLU A 72 33.58 -13.31 2.21
CA GLU A 72 35.00 -12.93 2.34
C GLU A 72 35.19 -11.47 2.81
N LEU A 73 34.24 -10.58 2.50
CA LEU A 73 34.22 -9.19 2.95
C LEU A 73 33.62 -9.01 4.36
N GLY A 74 33.24 -10.11 5.02
CA GLY A 74 32.58 -10.08 6.33
C GLY A 74 31.21 -9.42 6.28
N LEU A 75 30.49 -9.52 5.15
CA LEU A 75 29.11 -9.05 5.06
C LEU A 75 28.15 -10.12 5.60
N PRO A 76 27.03 -9.72 6.22
CA PRO A 76 26.08 -10.64 6.87
C PRO A 76 25.20 -11.32 5.81
N VAL A 77 25.78 -12.27 5.09
CA VAL A 77 25.12 -13.18 4.14
C VAL A 77 25.31 -14.62 4.62
N PRO A 78 24.40 -15.55 4.29
CA PRO A 78 24.57 -16.95 4.68
C PRO A 78 25.84 -17.52 4.06
N GLU A 79 26.59 -18.27 4.86
CA GLU A 79 27.71 -19.04 4.36
C GLU A 79 27.25 -20.15 3.40
N VAL A 80 28.04 -20.42 2.35
CA VAL A 80 27.82 -21.56 1.46
C VAL A 80 28.71 -22.69 1.92
N TYR A 81 28.13 -23.70 2.58
CA TYR A 81 28.86 -24.86 3.09
C TYR A 81 29.30 -25.81 1.97
N GLY A 82 28.50 -25.93 0.92
CA GLY A 82 28.80 -26.81 -0.22
C GLY A 82 27.88 -26.55 -1.40
N ALA A 83 28.30 -26.94 -2.61
CA ALA A 83 27.48 -26.81 -3.81
C ALA A 83 27.85 -27.85 -4.86
N ASP A 84 26.83 -28.50 -5.43
CA ASP A 84 26.90 -29.23 -6.70
C ASP A 84 26.37 -28.31 -7.81
N GLU A 85 27.29 -27.61 -8.47
CA GLU A 85 26.96 -26.70 -9.58
C GLU A 85 26.38 -27.43 -10.80
N THR A 86 26.61 -28.75 -10.94
CA THR A 86 26.10 -29.54 -12.07
C THR A 86 24.60 -29.78 -11.91
N SER A 87 24.18 -30.16 -10.71
CA SER A 87 22.77 -30.42 -10.38
C SER A 87 22.03 -29.17 -9.93
N GLY A 88 22.74 -28.06 -9.69
CA GLY A 88 22.15 -26.80 -9.22
C GLY A 88 21.65 -26.89 -7.77
N VAL A 89 22.33 -27.67 -6.93
CA VAL A 89 22.01 -27.87 -5.52
C VAL A 89 23.13 -27.30 -4.66
N TRP A 90 22.79 -26.61 -3.57
CA TRP A 90 23.77 -26.09 -2.62
C TRP A 90 23.24 -26.11 -1.20
N LEU A 91 24.17 -26.04 -0.24
CA LEU A 91 23.89 -26.03 1.20
C LEU A 91 24.35 -24.70 1.79
N LEU A 92 23.47 -24.09 2.59
CA LEU A 92 23.64 -22.78 3.20
C LEU A 92 23.58 -22.84 4.72
N GLU A 93 24.22 -21.86 5.35
CA GLU A 93 23.95 -21.50 6.74
C GLU A 93 22.46 -21.23 6.97
N ASP A 94 21.89 -21.85 8.01
CA ASP A 94 20.51 -21.60 8.42
C ASP A 94 20.43 -20.31 9.24
N LEU A 95 19.74 -19.31 8.69
CA LEU A 95 19.55 -18.01 9.33
C LEU A 95 18.29 -17.95 10.21
N GLY A 96 17.55 -19.05 10.34
CA GLY A 96 16.26 -19.11 11.02
C GLY A 96 15.09 -18.70 10.11
N ASP A 97 13.95 -18.38 10.72
CA ASP A 97 12.68 -18.12 10.01
C ASP A 97 12.24 -16.65 10.04
N THR A 98 12.82 -15.83 10.91
CA THR A 98 12.34 -14.47 11.14
C THR A 98 12.92 -13.52 10.10
N THR A 99 12.05 -12.95 9.25
CA THR A 99 12.41 -11.84 8.37
C THR A 99 12.19 -10.49 9.06
N LEU A 100 12.79 -9.42 8.54
CA LEU A 100 12.51 -8.04 8.97
C LEU A 100 11.03 -7.70 8.75
N PHE A 101 10.39 -8.27 7.73
CA PHE A 101 8.95 -8.16 7.52
C PHE A 101 8.12 -8.84 8.62
N ASP A 102 8.58 -9.99 9.13
CA ASP A 102 7.90 -10.67 10.24
C ASP A 102 8.08 -9.89 11.54
N ALA A 103 9.27 -9.34 11.79
CA ALA A 103 9.50 -8.43 12.91
C ALA A 103 8.55 -7.20 12.88
N ILE A 104 8.26 -6.66 11.68
CA ILE A 104 7.24 -5.59 11.52
C ILE A 104 5.85 -6.08 11.91
N LYS A 105 5.44 -7.28 11.47
CA LYS A 105 4.11 -7.81 11.81
C LYS A 105 3.97 -8.05 13.31
N GLU A 106 4.99 -8.64 13.92
CA GLU A 106 4.98 -9.00 15.34
C GLU A 106 4.95 -7.77 16.24
N ALA A 107 5.65 -6.70 15.85
CA ALA A 107 5.68 -5.46 16.61
C ALA A 107 4.48 -4.53 16.34
N ARG A 108 3.60 -4.86 15.39
CA ARG A 108 2.47 -4.00 15.00
C ARG A 108 1.31 -4.14 15.99
N ASP A 109 0.76 -3.01 16.42
CA ASP A 109 -0.39 -2.98 17.31
C ASP A 109 -1.61 -3.67 16.66
N PRO A 110 -2.37 -4.51 17.39
CA PRO A 110 -3.56 -5.15 16.85
C PRO A 110 -4.57 -4.14 16.31
N GLY A 111 -4.95 -4.29 15.03
CA GLY A 111 -5.90 -3.42 14.35
C GLY A 111 -5.32 -2.11 13.80
N SER A 112 -4.03 -1.85 14.00
CA SER A 112 -3.32 -0.72 13.38
C SER A 112 -2.60 -1.15 12.11
N ASP A 113 -2.63 -0.29 11.09
CA ASP A 113 -1.77 -0.43 9.90
C ASP A 113 -0.46 0.37 10.02
N ALA A 114 -0.27 1.08 11.14
CA ALA A 114 0.90 1.93 11.33
C ALA A 114 2.20 1.10 11.44
N PHE A 115 3.28 1.70 10.96
CA PHE A 115 4.61 1.12 11.14
C PHE A 115 5.03 1.17 12.63
N PRO A 116 5.55 0.08 13.21
CA PRO A 116 5.98 0.05 14.60
C PRO A 116 7.36 0.68 14.80
N ASP A 117 7.44 1.73 15.62
CA ASP A 117 8.69 2.47 15.89
C ASP A 117 9.80 1.57 16.48
N ALA A 118 9.42 0.49 17.18
CA ALA A 118 10.34 -0.49 17.76
C ALA A 118 11.25 -1.18 16.73
N VAL A 119 10.85 -1.20 15.45
CA VAL A 119 11.62 -1.84 14.36
C VAL A 119 12.56 -0.84 13.64
N LEU A 120 12.45 0.46 13.92
CA LEU A 120 13.31 1.48 13.31
C LEU A 120 14.82 1.24 13.52
N PRO A 121 15.31 0.77 14.68
CA PRO A 121 16.73 0.47 14.85
C PRO A 121 17.25 -0.58 13.87
N LEU A 122 16.48 -1.63 13.57
CA LEU A 122 16.86 -2.64 12.57
C LEU A 122 16.93 -2.04 11.15
N TYR A 123 16.02 -1.15 10.80
CA TYR A 123 16.10 -0.42 9.51
C TYR A 123 17.36 0.45 9.42
N ARG A 124 17.76 1.11 10.52
CA ARG A 124 19.02 1.87 10.55
C ARG A 124 20.22 0.94 10.31
N GLN A 125 20.30 -0.18 11.03
CA GLN A 125 21.38 -1.16 10.82
C GLN A 125 21.44 -1.66 9.37
N VAL A 126 20.28 -1.96 8.75
CA VAL A 126 20.25 -2.34 7.32
C VAL A 126 20.86 -1.26 6.44
N LEU A 127 20.57 0.01 6.71
CA LEU A 127 21.08 1.16 5.96
C LEU A 127 22.53 1.53 6.28
N GLU A 128 23.06 1.11 7.43
CA GLU A 128 24.49 1.20 7.76
C GLU A 128 25.30 0.12 7.02
N VAL A 129 24.73 -1.08 6.87
CA VAL A 129 25.38 -2.20 6.20
C VAL A 129 25.27 -2.10 4.66
N LEU A 130 24.16 -1.59 4.13
CA LEU A 130 23.88 -1.53 2.69
C LEU A 130 25.01 -0.84 1.88
N PRO A 131 25.55 0.33 2.28
CA PRO A 131 26.68 0.94 1.59
C PRO A 131 27.89 0.01 1.42
N ARG A 132 28.16 -0.89 2.38
CA ARG A 132 29.25 -1.86 2.25
C ARG A 132 28.99 -2.87 1.14
N PHE A 133 27.75 -3.37 0.99
CA PHE A 133 27.36 -4.18 -0.17
C PHE A 133 27.56 -3.41 -1.48
N GLN A 134 27.08 -2.17 -1.54
CA GLN A 134 27.06 -1.40 -2.77
C GLN A 134 28.46 -0.96 -3.22
N VAL A 135 29.33 -0.62 -2.26
CA VAL A 135 30.64 -0.01 -2.49
C VAL A 135 31.77 -1.05 -2.39
N GLU A 136 31.94 -1.70 -1.23
CA GLU A 136 32.99 -2.71 -1.04
C GLU A 136 32.68 -3.97 -1.88
N GLY A 137 31.43 -4.46 -1.77
CA GLY A 137 30.95 -5.59 -2.57
C GLY A 137 31.00 -5.28 -4.06
N GLY A 138 30.53 -4.10 -4.48
CA GLY A 138 30.57 -3.68 -5.88
C GLY A 138 31.96 -3.56 -6.50
N ARG A 139 33.01 -3.34 -5.69
CA ARG A 139 34.41 -3.36 -6.18
C ARG A 139 34.94 -4.78 -6.39
N ARG A 140 34.41 -5.78 -5.68
CA ARG A 140 34.91 -7.16 -5.67
C ARG A 140 34.07 -8.13 -6.48
N ILE A 141 32.78 -7.87 -6.65
CA ILE A 141 31.85 -8.74 -7.38
C ILE A 141 32.24 -8.83 -8.86
N ASP A 142 32.28 -10.06 -9.37
CA ASP A 142 32.48 -10.34 -10.80
C ASP A 142 31.15 -10.20 -11.58
N PHE A 143 30.87 -9.00 -12.07
CA PHE A 143 29.68 -8.71 -12.86
C PHE A 143 29.58 -9.48 -14.19
N ARG A 144 30.62 -10.19 -14.64
CA ARG A 144 30.49 -11.09 -15.81
C ARG A 144 29.62 -12.31 -15.49
N ARG A 145 29.42 -12.60 -14.21
CA ARG A 145 28.51 -13.66 -13.72
C ARG A 145 27.10 -13.16 -13.44
N ALA A 146 26.86 -11.85 -13.54
CA ALA A 146 25.54 -11.27 -13.31
C ALA A 146 24.54 -11.75 -14.35
N TYR A 147 23.32 -12.03 -13.90
CA TYR A 147 22.23 -12.51 -14.73
C TYR A 147 20.91 -11.81 -14.36
N PRO A 148 20.03 -11.50 -15.34
CA PRO A 148 20.18 -11.67 -16.79
C PRO A 148 21.08 -10.61 -17.45
N ARG A 149 21.49 -9.56 -16.73
CA ARG A 149 22.34 -8.48 -17.25
C ARG A 149 23.33 -7.98 -16.20
N ALA A 150 24.51 -7.59 -16.66
CA ALA A 150 25.58 -7.05 -15.82
C ALA A 150 25.36 -5.65 -15.28
N ALA A 151 24.43 -4.89 -15.86
CA ALA A 151 24.09 -3.55 -15.42
C ALA A 151 22.59 -3.28 -15.52
N PHE A 152 22.10 -2.43 -14.63
CA PHE A 152 20.78 -1.81 -14.70
C PHE A 152 20.82 -0.67 -15.73
N ASP A 153 20.87 -1.08 -16.99
CA ASP A 153 20.96 -0.24 -18.17
C ASP A 153 19.58 0.19 -18.69
N ARG A 154 19.57 0.94 -19.81
CA ARG A 154 18.32 1.38 -20.47
C ARG A 154 17.37 0.23 -20.73
N GLN A 155 17.89 -0.91 -21.18
CA GLN A 155 17.07 -2.08 -21.50
C GLN A 155 16.44 -2.67 -20.24
N SER A 156 17.20 -2.78 -19.15
CA SER A 156 16.69 -3.26 -17.86
C SER A 156 15.57 -2.38 -17.31
N ILE A 157 15.73 -1.05 -17.38
CA ILE A 157 14.70 -0.09 -16.98
C ILE A 157 13.44 -0.26 -17.84
N LEU A 158 13.60 -0.34 -19.16
CA LEU A 158 12.45 -0.52 -20.06
C LEU A 158 11.76 -1.88 -19.86
N TRP A 159 12.48 -2.94 -19.47
CA TRP A 159 11.85 -4.21 -19.10
C TRP A 159 10.95 -4.05 -17.87
N ASP A 160 11.40 -3.34 -16.83
CA ASP A 160 10.58 -3.08 -15.65
C ASP A 160 9.33 -2.25 -15.97
N LEU A 161 9.50 -1.20 -16.78
CA LEU A 161 8.39 -0.33 -17.17
C LEU A 161 7.39 -1.06 -18.08
N ASN A 162 7.86 -1.93 -18.98
CA ASN A 162 6.98 -2.79 -19.76
C ASN A 162 6.33 -3.88 -18.90
N TYR A 163 7.03 -4.39 -17.90
CA TYR A 163 6.45 -5.34 -16.95
C TYR A 163 5.26 -4.71 -16.22
N PHE A 164 5.38 -3.46 -15.77
CA PHE A 164 4.28 -2.65 -15.26
C PHE A 164 3.16 -2.45 -16.30
N LYS A 165 3.50 -2.04 -17.53
CA LYS A 165 2.53 -1.82 -18.61
C LYS A 165 1.66 -3.06 -18.88
N TYR A 166 2.29 -4.22 -19.09
CA TYR A 166 1.59 -5.42 -19.51
C TYR A 166 0.94 -6.18 -18.35
N HIS A 167 1.57 -6.20 -17.17
CA HIS A 167 1.08 -7.02 -16.06
C HIS A 167 0.27 -6.24 -15.03
N PHE A 168 0.35 -4.91 -15.03
CA PHE A 168 -0.51 -4.09 -14.19
C PHE A 168 -1.50 -3.29 -15.02
N LEU A 169 -1.06 -2.30 -15.82
CA LEU A 169 -1.99 -1.38 -16.49
C LEU A 169 -3.01 -2.09 -17.40
N LYS A 170 -2.54 -2.99 -18.27
CA LYS A 170 -3.40 -3.75 -19.18
C LYS A 170 -4.38 -4.67 -18.43
N LEU A 171 -3.90 -5.43 -17.45
CA LEU A 171 -4.74 -6.36 -16.67
C LEU A 171 -5.73 -5.63 -15.76
N ALA A 172 -5.34 -4.46 -15.28
CA ALA A 172 -6.17 -3.56 -14.49
C ALA A 172 -7.15 -2.74 -15.35
N HIS A 173 -7.03 -2.77 -16.68
CA HIS A 173 -7.80 -1.92 -17.61
C HIS A 173 -7.64 -0.41 -17.34
N ILE A 174 -6.44 0.04 -16.98
CA ILE A 174 -6.13 1.47 -16.87
C ILE A 174 -5.90 2.01 -18.29
N PRO A 175 -6.62 3.07 -18.70
CA PRO A 175 -6.48 3.62 -20.05
C PRO A 175 -5.15 4.35 -20.22
N PHE A 176 -4.49 4.13 -21.37
CA PHE A 176 -3.31 4.89 -21.80
C PHE A 176 -3.11 4.76 -23.31
N ASN A 177 -2.37 5.70 -23.90
CA ASN A 177 -1.87 5.64 -25.28
C ASN A 177 -0.49 4.97 -25.33
N GLU A 178 -0.36 3.89 -26.11
CA GLU A 178 0.89 3.11 -26.21
C GLU A 178 2.11 3.95 -26.62
N ALA A 179 1.97 4.76 -27.67
CA ALA A 179 3.10 5.53 -28.22
C ALA A 179 3.54 6.65 -27.27
N HIS A 180 2.58 7.30 -26.59
CA HIS A 180 2.90 8.34 -25.61
C HIS A 180 3.54 7.74 -24.36
N LEU A 181 3.02 6.61 -23.86
CA LEU A 181 3.56 5.95 -22.69
C LEU A 181 4.99 5.46 -22.93
N GLU A 182 5.29 4.91 -24.11
CA GLU A 182 6.64 4.48 -24.48
C GLU A 182 7.64 5.65 -24.60
N ARG A 183 7.16 6.82 -25.05
CA ARG A 183 7.96 8.06 -25.05
C ARG A 183 8.28 8.49 -23.61
N ASP A 184 7.30 8.42 -22.71
CA ASP A 184 7.48 8.76 -21.31
C ASP A 184 8.40 7.79 -20.58
N PHE A 185 8.28 6.49 -20.84
CA PHE A 185 9.24 5.48 -20.37
C PHE A 185 10.66 5.78 -20.84
N SER A 186 10.81 6.19 -22.10
CA SER A 186 12.11 6.57 -22.66
C SER A 186 12.69 7.83 -22.00
N ARG A 187 11.85 8.79 -21.61
CA ARG A 187 12.26 10.00 -20.87
C ARG A 187 12.70 9.66 -19.45
N LEU A 188 11.89 8.88 -18.71
CA LEU A 188 12.23 8.42 -17.36
C LEU A 188 13.53 7.61 -17.36
N ALA A 189 13.69 6.67 -18.31
CA ALA A 189 14.93 5.90 -18.43
C ALA A 189 16.15 6.79 -18.70
N ARG A 190 16.03 7.83 -19.52
CA ARG A 190 17.13 8.77 -19.76
C ARG A 190 17.52 9.53 -18.48
N HIS A 191 16.54 10.00 -17.72
CA HIS A 191 16.77 10.69 -16.45
C HIS A 191 17.49 9.79 -15.44
N LEU A 192 17.02 8.56 -15.23
CA LEU A 192 17.67 7.59 -14.32
C LEU A 192 19.12 7.27 -14.71
N LEU A 193 19.44 7.30 -16.00
CA LEU A 193 20.78 6.95 -16.49
C LEU A 193 21.79 8.11 -16.41
N ALA A 194 21.34 9.31 -16.02
CA ALA A 194 22.18 10.51 -15.96
C ALA A 194 23.22 10.48 -14.82
N GLY A 195 22.93 9.78 -13.72
CA GLY A 195 23.82 9.66 -12.57
C GLY A 195 24.82 8.50 -12.64
N ASP A 196 25.70 8.46 -11.64
CA ASP A 196 26.64 7.36 -11.45
C ASP A 196 25.90 6.06 -11.09
N ARG A 197 26.31 4.99 -11.77
CA ARG A 197 25.70 3.66 -11.71
C ARG A 197 26.76 2.56 -11.64
N SER A 198 27.94 2.91 -11.13
CA SER A 198 29.11 2.02 -11.07
C SER A 198 29.07 1.03 -9.89
N TRP A 199 28.10 1.20 -8.99
CA TRP A 199 27.96 0.50 -7.71
C TRP A 199 27.24 -0.84 -7.86
N PHE A 200 27.32 -1.70 -6.84
CA PHE A 200 26.48 -2.89 -6.78
C PHE A 200 25.05 -2.49 -6.39
N LEU A 201 24.09 -2.77 -7.27
CA LEU A 201 22.66 -2.66 -7.02
C LEU A 201 22.16 -4.04 -6.62
N TYR A 202 21.66 -4.17 -5.41
CA TYR A 202 21.16 -5.41 -4.80
C TYR A 202 19.94 -5.96 -5.55
N ARG A 203 19.13 -5.06 -6.12
CA ARG A 203 17.96 -5.28 -6.98
C ARG A 203 16.68 -5.66 -6.24
N ASP A 204 16.75 -6.59 -5.29
CA ASP A 204 15.58 -7.05 -4.55
C ASP A 204 15.71 -6.88 -3.04
N LEU A 205 16.24 -5.73 -2.61
CA LEU A 205 16.31 -5.38 -1.20
C LEU A 205 14.91 -4.97 -0.70
N GLN A 206 14.18 -5.94 -0.14
CA GLN A 206 12.88 -5.76 0.49
C GLN A 206 12.94 -6.30 1.92
N SER A 207 11.99 -5.92 2.78
CA SER A 207 11.97 -6.36 4.18
C SER A 207 11.84 -7.89 4.34
N ARG A 208 11.36 -8.59 3.31
CA ARG A 208 11.29 -10.07 3.28
C ARG A 208 12.61 -10.75 2.95
N ASN A 209 13.53 -10.03 2.32
CA ASN A 209 14.84 -10.52 1.89
C ASN A 209 15.95 -10.11 2.89
N VAL A 210 15.55 -9.67 4.08
CA VAL A 210 16.42 -9.42 5.23
C VAL A 210 15.94 -10.31 6.37
N MET A 211 16.77 -11.28 6.76
CA MET A 211 16.60 -12.13 7.94
C MET A 211 17.02 -11.37 9.20
N VAL A 212 16.45 -11.71 10.35
CA VAL A 212 16.81 -11.13 11.66
C VAL A 212 17.30 -12.24 12.56
N ARG A 213 18.55 -12.14 13.03
CA ARG A 213 19.16 -13.09 13.98
C ARG A 213 19.49 -12.39 15.28
N GLN A 214 19.50 -13.14 16.38
CA GLN A 214 20.03 -12.64 17.65
C GLN A 214 21.55 -12.67 17.60
N GLY A 215 22.17 -11.48 17.61
CA GLY A 215 23.59 -11.27 17.76
C GLY A 215 23.98 -10.99 19.22
N ALA A 216 25.24 -10.62 19.43
CA ALA A 216 25.78 -10.39 20.77
C ALA A 216 25.20 -9.14 21.45
N GLU A 217 24.88 -8.10 20.66
CA GLU A 217 24.37 -6.82 21.14
C GLU A 217 22.85 -6.65 20.91
N GLY A 218 22.19 -7.66 20.35
CA GLY A 218 20.77 -7.66 20.05
C GLY A 218 20.45 -8.21 18.66
N PRO A 219 19.23 -7.97 18.14
CA PRO A 219 18.84 -8.39 16.80
C PRO A 219 19.68 -7.72 15.71
N GLU A 220 20.15 -8.49 14.73
CA GLU A 220 21.02 -8.06 13.63
C GLU A 220 20.46 -8.51 12.26
N PRO A 221 20.59 -7.68 11.19
CA PRO A 221 20.11 -8.00 9.86
C PRO A 221 21.09 -8.89 9.08
N TRP A 222 20.55 -9.90 8.41
CA TRP A 222 21.24 -10.78 7.48
C TRP A 222 20.55 -10.81 6.12
N PHE A 223 21.30 -10.83 5.04
CA PHE A 223 20.82 -10.48 3.71
C PHE A 223 20.77 -11.71 2.81
N ILE A 224 19.64 -11.90 2.11
CA ILE A 224 19.41 -13.00 1.18
C ILE A 224 18.86 -12.48 -0.17
N ASP A 225 18.81 -13.36 -1.17
CA ASP A 225 18.18 -13.05 -2.47
C ASP A 225 18.86 -11.95 -3.32
N TYR A 226 20.20 -11.85 -3.22
CA TYR A 226 21.03 -10.88 -3.97
C TYR A 226 21.48 -11.33 -5.37
N GLN A 227 21.06 -12.50 -5.86
CA GLN A 227 21.53 -13.03 -7.15
C GLN A 227 21.16 -12.16 -8.35
N GLY A 228 20.08 -11.39 -8.24
CA GLY A 228 19.64 -10.44 -9.28
C GLY A 228 20.53 -9.20 -9.36
N GLY A 229 21.50 -9.09 -8.43
CA GLY A 229 22.39 -7.97 -8.27
C GLY A 229 23.30 -7.72 -9.47
N ARG A 230 23.50 -6.45 -9.78
CA ARG A 230 24.19 -5.98 -11.00
C ARG A 230 24.73 -4.56 -10.79
N ARG A 231 25.48 -4.02 -11.75
CA ARG A 231 25.92 -2.62 -11.67
C ARG A 231 24.71 -1.67 -11.73
N GLY A 232 24.63 -0.69 -10.84
CA GLY A 232 23.52 0.25 -10.81
C GLY A 232 23.73 1.41 -9.84
N ALA A 233 22.69 2.21 -9.68
CA ALA A 233 22.71 3.37 -8.78
C ALA A 233 22.37 2.97 -7.33
N LEU A 234 22.91 3.74 -6.39
CA LEU A 234 22.74 3.56 -4.95
C LEU A 234 21.26 3.71 -4.50
N GLN A 235 20.56 4.66 -5.14
CA GLN A 235 19.17 5.03 -4.84
C GLN A 235 18.20 3.86 -4.95
N TYR A 236 18.45 2.92 -5.87
CA TYR A 236 17.46 1.88 -6.21
C TYR A 236 17.13 0.97 -5.02
N ASP A 237 18.15 0.53 -4.29
CA ASP A 237 17.98 -0.43 -3.20
C ASP A 237 17.34 0.22 -1.97
N VAL A 238 17.75 1.45 -1.62
CA VAL A 238 17.13 2.18 -0.51
C VAL A 238 15.70 2.60 -0.85
N ALA A 239 15.38 2.94 -2.10
CA ALA A 239 14.00 3.12 -2.55
C ALA A 239 13.18 1.83 -2.39
N SER A 240 13.76 0.67 -2.74
CA SER A 240 13.13 -0.65 -2.61
C SER A 240 12.74 -0.97 -1.17
N LEU A 241 13.62 -0.66 -0.22
CA LEU A 241 13.38 -0.91 1.20
C LEU A 241 12.40 0.09 1.81
N LEU A 242 12.61 1.40 1.59
CA LEU A 242 11.82 2.45 2.25
C LEU A 242 10.38 2.56 1.71
N TYR A 243 10.15 2.15 0.46
CA TYR A 243 8.84 2.12 -0.18
C TYR A 243 8.25 0.71 -0.29
N ASP A 244 8.76 -0.25 0.49
CA ASP A 244 8.12 -1.55 0.66
C ASP A 244 6.67 -1.37 1.12
N SER A 245 5.74 -1.71 0.22
CA SER A 245 4.34 -1.31 0.33
C SER A 245 3.65 -1.92 1.56
N LYS A 246 3.96 -3.18 1.90
CA LYS A 246 3.32 -3.84 3.05
C LYS A 246 3.94 -3.45 4.39
N ALA A 247 5.19 -2.96 4.40
CA ALA A 247 5.79 -2.42 5.61
C ALA A 247 5.04 -1.16 6.08
N ASN A 248 4.49 -0.38 5.13
CA ASN A 248 3.71 0.85 5.40
C ASN A 248 4.46 1.88 6.25
N LEU A 249 5.75 2.07 5.95
CA LEU A 249 6.63 3.01 6.62
C LEU A 249 6.10 4.45 6.47
N ALA A 250 5.87 5.15 7.59
CA ALA A 250 5.37 6.53 7.57
C ALA A 250 6.37 7.50 6.91
N ARG A 251 5.87 8.58 6.30
CA ARG A 251 6.72 9.57 5.59
C ARG A 251 7.87 10.10 6.44
N ARG A 252 7.59 10.49 7.69
CA ARG A 252 8.61 10.97 8.66
C ARG A 252 9.75 9.96 8.88
N HIS A 253 9.45 8.66 8.88
CA HIS A 253 10.44 7.62 9.07
C HIS A 253 11.26 7.39 7.80
N ARG A 254 10.60 7.43 6.62
CA ARG A 254 11.30 7.36 5.34
C ARG A 254 12.31 8.48 5.19
N GLU A 255 11.92 9.71 5.48
CA GLU A 255 12.79 10.89 5.41
C GLU A 255 13.98 10.75 6.37
N ALA A 256 13.73 10.41 7.63
CA ALA A 256 14.80 10.24 8.62
C ALA A 256 15.77 9.09 8.28
N LEU A 257 15.26 7.97 7.75
CA LEU A 257 16.09 6.83 7.35
C LEU A 257 16.88 7.12 6.06
N LEU A 258 16.28 7.84 5.11
CA LEU A 258 16.96 8.31 3.91
C LEU A 258 18.11 9.26 4.26
N ASP A 259 17.86 10.23 5.15
CA ASP A 259 18.88 11.15 5.63
C ASP A 259 20.03 10.44 6.32
N HIS A 260 19.72 9.44 7.15
CA HIS A 260 20.73 8.60 7.78
C HIS A 260 21.58 7.87 6.75
N TYR A 261 20.96 7.20 5.77
CA TYR A 261 21.67 6.49 4.71
C TYR A 261 22.57 7.41 3.86
N ILE A 262 22.07 8.59 3.48
CA ILE A 262 22.88 9.60 2.75
C ILE A 262 24.06 10.04 3.62
N GLY A 263 23.85 10.29 4.91
CA GLY A 263 24.92 10.64 5.84
C GLY A 263 26.01 9.57 5.96
N VAL A 264 25.64 8.28 5.89
CA VAL A 264 26.60 7.17 5.84
C VAL A 264 27.40 7.21 4.52
N LEU A 265 26.77 7.49 3.38
CA LEU A 265 27.50 7.62 2.11
C LEU A 265 28.45 8.83 2.10
N GLU A 266 28.03 9.96 2.66
CA GLU A 266 28.82 11.19 2.73
C GLU A 266 30.04 11.01 3.64
N SER A 267 29.89 10.35 4.78
CA SER A 267 31.01 10.10 5.71
C SER A 267 32.11 9.22 5.09
N HIS A 268 31.77 8.41 4.08
CA HIS A 268 32.71 7.60 3.30
C HIS A 268 33.14 8.24 1.97
N GLY A 269 32.67 9.46 1.67
CA GLY A 269 33.00 10.18 0.44
C GLY A 269 32.46 9.51 -0.84
N VAL A 270 31.36 8.77 -0.73
CA VAL A 270 30.79 7.96 -1.83
C VAL A 270 29.80 8.76 -2.68
N ALA A 271 28.97 9.59 -2.06
CA ALA A 271 27.95 10.38 -2.73
C ALA A 271 27.79 11.74 -2.06
N ARG A 272 27.32 12.73 -2.82
CA ARG A 272 26.89 14.04 -2.29
C ARG A 272 25.38 14.06 -2.19
N ARG A 273 24.84 14.60 -1.09
CA ARG A 273 23.39 14.67 -0.84
C ARG A 273 22.60 15.25 -2.02
N ASP A 274 23.01 16.39 -2.58
CA ASP A 274 22.24 17.07 -3.63
C ASP A 274 22.13 16.23 -4.91
N GLU A 275 23.23 15.61 -5.34
CA GLU A 275 23.25 14.71 -6.52
C GLU A 275 22.42 13.45 -6.27
N PHE A 276 22.47 12.92 -5.04
CA PHE A 276 21.68 11.76 -4.66
C PHE A 276 20.18 12.06 -4.75
N LEU A 277 19.76 13.18 -4.17
CA LEU A 277 18.37 13.62 -4.09
C LEU A 277 17.80 14.08 -5.44
N GLU A 278 18.63 14.56 -6.37
CA GLU A 278 18.20 14.94 -7.72
C GLU A 278 17.54 13.78 -8.47
N LEU A 279 18.10 12.57 -8.36
CA LEU A 279 17.60 11.38 -9.04
C LEU A 279 16.65 10.53 -8.17
N TRP A 280 16.55 10.85 -6.89
CA TRP A 280 15.78 10.08 -5.90
C TRP A 280 14.31 9.85 -6.30
N PRO A 281 13.53 10.87 -6.70
CA PRO A 281 12.13 10.66 -7.08
C PRO A 281 11.97 9.72 -8.28
N GLY A 282 12.93 9.73 -9.22
CA GLY A 282 12.94 8.81 -10.36
C GLY A 282 13.14 7.36 -9.92
N TYR A 283 14.06 7.11 -9.00
CA TYR A 283 14.32 5.76 -8.50
C TYR A 283 13.19 5.23 -7.63
N VAL A 284 12.55 6.09 -6.82
CA VAL A 284 11.31 5.76 -6.12
C VAL A 284 10.22 5.37 -7.12
N LEU A 285 10.01 6.19 -8.16
CA LEU A 285 9.01 5.92 -9.19
C LEU A 285 9.22 4.56 -9.84
N VAL A 286 10.38 4.31 -10.46
CA VAL A 286 10.62 3.05 -11.19
C VAL A 286 10.48 1.83 -10.28
N ARG A 287 10.82 1.95 -8.99
CA ARG A 287 10.69 0.86 -8.03
C ARG A 287 9.25 0.56 -7.66
N LEU A 288 8.41 1.59 -7.51
CA LEU A 288 6.96 1.44 -7.32
C LEU A 288 6.30 0.81 -8.56
N LEU A 289 6.70 1.23 -9.76
CA LEU A 289 6.18 0.66 -11.01
C LEU A 289 6.56 -0.83 -11.16
N GLN A 290 7.81 -1.19 -10.85
CA GLN A 290 8.25 -2.58 -10.84
C GLN A 290 7.42 -3.42 -9.86
N ALA A 291 7.18 -2.90 -8.65
CA ALA A 291 6.38 -3.58 -7.63
C ALA A 291 4.93 -3.77 -8.06
N LEU A 292 4.31 -2.73 -8.65
CA LEU A 292 2.97 -2.82 -9.23
C LEU A 292 2.90 -3.86 -10.35
N GLY A 293 3.90 -3.91 -11.24
CA GLY A 293 4.02 -4.97 -12.23
C GLY A 293 3.98 -6.37 -11.61
N ALA A 294 4.73 -6.58 -10.51
CA ALA A 294 4.77 -7.85 -9.80
C ALA A 294 3.44 -8.19 -9.11
N TYR A 295 2.80 -7.20 -8.48
CA TYR A 295 1.48 -7.36 -7.86
C TYR A 295 0.40 -7.69 -8.90
N GLY A 296 0.48 -7.05 -10.07
CA GLY A 296 -0.44 -7.30 -11.17
C GLY A 296 -0.26 -8.68 -11.79
N TYR A 297 0.98 -9.09 -12.05
CA TYR A 297 1.28 -10.44 -12.55
C TYR A 297 0.80 -11.53 -11.58
N ARG A 298 1.24 -11.48 -10.33
CA ARG A 298 0.87 -12.51 -9.34
C ARG A 298 -0.60 -12.44 -8.97
N GLY A 299 -1.16 -11.24 -8.89
CA GLY A 299 -2.54 -10.99 -8.49
C GLY A 299 -3.56 -11.32 -9.58
N PHE A 300 -3.45 -10.68 -10.74
CA PHE A 300 -4.42 -10.84 -11.83
C PHE A 300 -4.14 -12.10 -12.66
N PHE A 301 -2.89 -12.37 -13.02
CA PHE A 301 -2.54 -13.46 -13.94
C PHE A 301 -2.40 -14.81 -13.20
N GLU A 302 -1.57 -14.89 -12.16
CA GLU A 302 -1.42 -16.14 -11.37
C GLU A 302 -2.58 -16.37 -10.38
N ARG A 303 -3.52 -15.43 -10.28
CA ARG A 303 -4.70 -15.51 -9.39
C ARG A 303 -4.33 -15.71 -7.91
N LYS A 304 -3.35 -14.95 -7.41
CA LYS A 304 -2.97 -14.92 -5.99
C LYS A 304 -3.45 -13.61 -5.35
N PRO A 305 -4.67 -13.54 -4.79
CA PRO A 305 -5.30 -12.28 -4.37
C PRO A 305 -4.51 -11.51 -3.29
N ARG A 306 -3.73 -12.22 -2.47
CA ARG A 306 -2.87 -11.62 -1.43
C ARG A 306 -1.85 -10.61 -1.95
N PHE A 307 -1.49 -10.66 -3.25
CA PHE A 307 -0.61 -9.68 -3.88
C PHE A 307 -1.36 -8.38 -4.24
N LEU A 308 -2.64 -8.46 -4.59
CA LEU A 308 -3.47 -7.28 -4.87
C LEU A 308 -3.73 -6.44 -3.60
N GLN A 309 -3.67 -7.06 -2.42
CA GLN A 309 -3.75 -6.36 -1.14
C GLN A 309 -2.60 -5.36 -0.91
N SER A 310 -1.49 -5.47 -1.64
CA SER A 310 -0.39 -4.51 -1.58
C SER A 310 -0.64 -3.25 -2.43
N VAL A 311 -1.56 -3.32 -3.41
CA VAL A 311 -1.79 -2.25 -4.39
C VAL A 311 -2.25 -0.94 -3.73
N PRO A 312 -3.15 -0.94 -2.72
CA PRO A 312 -3.55 0.30 -2.06
C PRO A 312 -2.39 1.05 -1.39
N TYR A 313 -1.43 0.33 -0.81
CA TYR A 313 -0.24 0.94 -0.20
C TYR A 313 0.70 1.52 -1.26
N ALA A 314 0.89 0.82 -2.38
CA ALA A 314 1.67 1.32 -3.50
C ALA A 314 1.01 2.57 -4.14
N ALA A 315 -0.33 2.58 -4.23
CA ALA A 315 -1.09 3.74 -4.70
C ALA A 315 -0.92 4.94 -3.76
N GLU A 316 -0.92 4.74 -2.45
CA GLU A 316 -0.67 5.84 -1.50
C GLU A 316 0.77 6.39 -1.61
N ASN A 317 1.75 5.51 -1.85
CA ASN A 317 3.11 5.95 -2.15
C ASN A 317 3.19 6.77 -3.44
N LEU A 318 2.44 6.37 -4.49
CA LEU A 318 2.33 7.14 -5.73
C LEU A 318 1.67 8.50 -5.50
N ARG A 319 0.63 8.58 -4.65
CA ARG A 319 -0.03 9.84 -4.29
C ARG A 319 1.00 10.83 -3.75
N GLY A 320 1.76 10.43 -2.74
CA GLY A 320 2.80 11.30 -2.14
C GLY A 320 3.86 11.75 -3.16
N LEU A 321 4.21 10.91 -4.12
CA LEU A 321 5.15 11.28 -5.19
C LEU A 321 4.53 12.26 -6.20
N LEU A 322 3.27 12.06 -6.58
CA LEU A 322 2.53 12.97 -7.47
C LEU A 322 2.32 14.35 -6.85
N GLU A 323 2.09 14.41 -5.53
CA GLU A 323 1.97 15.66 -4.76
C GLU A 323 3.31 16.40 -4.64
N ALA A 324 4.41 15.67 -4.45
CA ALA A 324 5.76 16.24 -4.40
C ALA A 324 6.27 16.73 -5.77
N GLY A 325 5.72 16.17 -6.86
CA GLY A 325 6.12 16.46 -8.23
C GLY A 325 6.98 15.35 -8.85
N LEU A 326 6.74 15.07 -10.12
CA LEU A 326 7.48 14.04 -10.87
C LEU A 326 8.84 14.58 -11.35
N PRO A 327 9.88 13.72 -11.44
CA PRO A 327 11.24 14.15 -11.76
C PRO A 327 11.44 14.63 -13.20
N VAL A 328 10.51 14.28 -14.10
CA VAL A 328 10.55 14.62 -15.53
C VAL A 328 9.13 14.78 -16.06
N ASP A 329 8.98 15.44 -17.20
CA ASP A 329 7.71 15.55 -17.93
C ASP A 329 7.32 14.20 -18.58
N ILE A 330 6.34 13.52 -17.97
CA ILE A 330 5.84 12.19 -18.35
C ILE A 330 4.30 12.13 -18.28
N PRO A 331 3.57 12.95 -19.06
CA PRO A 331 2.14 13.21 -18.87
C PRO A 331 1.22 11.99 -19.07
N GLU A 332 1.57 11.07 -19.97
CA GLU A 332 0.78 9.85 -20.20
C GLU A 332 0.94 8.89 -19.02
N LEU A 333 2.18 8.72 -18.55
CA LEU A 333 2.45 7.93 -17.35
C LEU A 333 1.77 8.58 -16.14
N GLU A 334 1.91 9.89 -15.94
CA GLU A 334 1.27 10.61 -14.85
C GLU A 334 -0.25 10.39 -14.83
N GLY A 335 -0.92 10.49 -15.98
CA GLY A 335 -2.35 10.19 -16.11
C GLY A 335 -2.70 8.78 -15.63
N ALA A 336 -1.91 7.77 -16.05
CA ALA A 336 -2.09 6.40 -15.60
C ALA A 336 -1.86 6.24 -14.08
N LEU A 337 -0.86 6.92 -13.50
CA LEU A 337 -0.61 6.90 -12.05
C LEU A 337 -1.77 7.52 -11.28
N ARG A 338 -2.30 8.66 -11.75
CA ARG A 338 -3.46 9.31 -11.13
C ARG A 338 -4.69 8.40 -11.15
N ALA A 339 -4.94 7.70 -12.25
CA ALA A 339 -6.03 6.70 -12.32
C ALA A 339 -5.84 5.53 -11.34
N ILE A 340 -4.59 5.10 -11.11
CA ILE A 340 -4.28 4.08 -10.08
C ILE A 340 -4.57 4.62 -8.68
N VAL A 341 -4.13 5.84 -8.38
CA VAL A 341 -4.38 6.49 -7.08
C VAL A 341 -5.87 6.71 -6.84
N GLU A 342 -6.63 7.12 -7.86
CA GLU A 342 -8.07 7.27 -7.76
C GLU A 342 -8.78 5.95 -7.45
N ARG A 343 -8.34 4.86 -8.09
CA ARG A 343 -9.00 3.55 -7.96
C ARG A 343 -8.59 2.75 -6.72
N TRP A 344 -7.33 2.82 -6.30
CA TRP A 344 -6.80 2.01 -5.20
C TRP A 344 -6.20 2.83 -4.06
N GLY A 345 -5.92 4.11 -4.25
CA GLY A 345 -5.45 4.96 -3.17
C GLY A 345 -6.46 4.93 -2.03
N ARG A 346 -5.96 4.95 -0.79
CA ARG A 346 -6.85 5.16 0.36
C ARG A 346 -7.53 6.50 0.13
N LYS A 347 -8.86 6.58 0.34
CA LYS A 347 -9.51 7.89 0.43
C LYS A 347 -8.75 8.64 1.52
N ALA A 348 -8.25 9.85 1.21
CA ALA A 348 -7.54 10.65 2.17
C ALA A 348 -8.39 10.71 3.44
N GLU A 349 -7.83 10.31 4.57
CA GLU A 349 -8.53 10.56 5.83
C GLU A 349 -8.63 12.09 5.96
N PRO A 350 -9.84 12.63 6.15
CA PRO A 350 -10.02 14.05 6.37
C PRO A 350 -9.09 14.50 7.51
N SER A 351 -8.48 15.67 7.35
CA SER A 351 -7.43 16.15 8.25
C SER A 351 -7.92 16.20 9.70
N ALA A 352 -7.01 16.22 10.67
CA ALA A 352 -7.36 16.29 12.10
C ALA A 352 -8.22 17.51 12.53
N VAL A 353 -8.46 18.47 11.64
CA VAL A 353 -9.41 19.58 11.83
C VAL A 353 -10.87 19.13 11.60
N GLU A 354 -11.07 18.00 10.92
CA GLU A 354 -12.35 17.41 10.53
C GLU A 354 -12.67 16.12 11.33
N ARG A 355 -12.21 16.01 12.58
CA ARG A 355 -12.60 14.89 13.48
C ARG A 355 -14.04 15.00 14.00
N GLY A 356 -14.95 15.59 13.24
CA GLY A 356 -16.37 15.68 13.54
C GLY A 356 -17.13 14.67 12.69
N LEU A 357 -18.16 14.03 13.27
CA LEU A 357 -19.15 13.30 12.47
C LEU A 357 -19.89 14.31 11.58
N GLU A 358 -19.98 14.03 10.28
CA GLU A 358 -20.85 14.78 9.37
C GLU A 358 -22.21 14.08 9.23
N VAL A 359 -23.29 14.82 9.43
CA VAL A 359 -24.66 14.32 9.27
C VAL A 359 -25.33 15.03 8.10
N THR A 360 -25.58 14.30 7.02
CA THR A 360 -26.36 14.80 5.87
C THR A 360 -27.85 14.57 6.14
N VAL A 361 -28.62 15.63 6.20
CA VAL A 361 -30.08 15.60 6.33
C VAL A 361 -30.71 15.94 4.98
N SER A 362 -31.64 15.13 4.49
CA SER A 362 -32.29 15.41 3.20
C SER A 362 -33.80 15.29 3.23
N SER A 363 -34.47 16.03 2.35
CA SER A 363 -35.90 15.86 2.06
C SER A 363 -36.12 15.52 0.59
N PHE A 364 -37.04 14.60 0.31
CA PHE A 364 -37.31 14.14 -1.05
C PHE A 364 -38.78 13.75 -1.30
N ARG A 365 -39.16 13.61 -2.58
CA ARG A 365 -40.44 13.01 -3.00
C ARG A 365 -40.33 11.54 -3.40
N TYR A 366 -41.23 10.67 -2.92
CA TYR A 366 -41.20 9.24 -3.26
C TYR A 366 -41.27 8.91 -4.77
N PRO A 367 -42.09 9.58 -5.60
CA PRO A 367 -42.13 9.30 -7.04
C PRO A 367 -40.80 9.51 -7.77
N GLY A 368 -39.89 10.33 -7.21
CA GLY A 368 -38.55 10.54 -7.74
C GLY A 368 -37.50 9.52 -7.25
N GLY A 369 -37.91 8.46 -6.55
CA GLY A 369 -37.02 7.47 -5.95
C GLY A 369 -36.40 7.92 -4.63
N TYR A 370 -35.70 7.00 -3.97
CA TYR A 370 -34.91 7.28 -2.77
C TYR A 370 -33.68 8.14 -3.12
N PRO A 371 -33.13 8.93 -2.16
CA PRO A 371 -31.84 9.58 -2.33
C PRO A 371 -30.75 8.57 -2.71
N ALA A 372 -29.87 8.95 -3.64
CA ALA A 372 -28.79 8.08 -4.08
C ALA A 372 -27.77 7.89 -2.96
N ASP A 373 -27.32 6.64 -2.74
CA ASP A 373 -26.22 6.36 -1.81
C ASP A 373 -24.88 6.65 -2.48
N THR A 374 -24.30 7.80 -2.14
CA THR A 374 -22.96 8.21 -2.58
C THR A 374 -21.85 7.74 -1.64
N SER A 375 -22.21 7.20 -0.46
CA SER A 375 -21.27 6.76 0.58
C SER A 375 -20.80 5.31 0.38
N GLY A 376 -21.62 4.47 -0.25
CA GLY A 376 -21.34 3.04 -0.45
C GLY A 376 -21.67 2.16 0.77
N HIS A 377 -22.38 2.71 1.77
CA HIS A 377 -22.72 2.05 3.03
C HIS A 377 -24.22 1.77 3.22
N GLY A 378 -25.04 1.89 2.16
CA GLY A 378 -26.46 1.56 2.17
C GLY A 378 -27.42 2.73 2.42
N GLY A 379 -26.96 3.99 2.33
CA GLY A 379 -27.83 5.18 2.23
C GLY A 379 -28.41 5.75 3.54
N GLY A 380 -28.11 5.16 4.70
CA GLY A 380 -28.52 5.68 6.01
C GLY A 380 -30.02 5.52 6.32
N TYR A 381 -30.57 6.40 7.16
CA TYR A 381 -31.98 6.36 7.54
C TYR A 381 -32.88 7.00 6.49
N VAL A 382 -34.01 6.36 6.22
CA VAL A 382 -35.09 6.94 5.42
C VAL A 382 -36.40 6.88 6.22
N PHE A 383 -36.97 8.03 6.52
CA PHE A 383 -38.20 8.17 7.29
C PHE A 383 -39.38 8.60 6.39
N ASP A 384 -40.44 7.80 6.38
CA ASP A 384 -41.64 8.06 5.59
C ASP A 384 -42.58 9.05 6.30
N CYS A 385 -42.67 10.26 5.76
CA CYS A 385 -43.53 11.33 6.28
C CYS A 385 -44.95 11.30 5.70
N ARG A 386 -45.32 10.33 4.84
CA ARG A 386 -46.65 10.28 4.21
C ARG A 386 -47.79 10.02 5.20
N GLY A 387 -47.49 9.44 6.36
CA GLY A 387 -48.42 9.27 7.47
C GLY A 387 -48.74 10.56 8.23
N LEU A 388 -47.97 11.63 8.03
CA LEU A 388 -48.20 12.91 8.71
C LEU A 388 -49.34 13.71 8.05
N PRO A 389 -50.03 14.58 8.80
CA PRO A 389 -51.07 15.48 8.29
C PRO A 389 -50.57 16.26 7.07
N ASN A 390 -51.39 16.33 6.02
CA ASN A 390 -50.98 16.81 4.70
C ASN A 390 -51.48 18.24 4.45
N PRO A 391 -50.64 19.29 4.61
CA PRO A 391 -51.07 20.68 4.45
C PRO A 391 -51.58 20.99 3.04
N GLY A 392 -50.97 20.38 2.01
CA GLY A 392 -51.33 20.63 0.61
C GLY A 392 -52.73 20.18 0.17
N ARG A 393 -53.55 19.62 1.08
CA ARG A 393 -54.99 19.41 0.84
C ARG A 393 -55.81 20.68 1.07
N GLU A 394 -55.30 21.60 1.87
CA GLU A 394 -55.95 22.86 2.17
C GLU A 394 -55.36 23.95 1.27
N GLU A 395 -56.23 24.73 0.63
CA GLU A 395 -55.84 25.73 -0.36
C GLU A 395 -54.82 26.74 0.18
N ALA A 396 -54.97 27.11 1.46
CA ALA A 396 -54.08 28.05 2.15
C ALA A 396 -52.61 27.62 2.21
N TYR A 397 -52.30 26.32 2.12
CA TYR A 397 -50.92 25.82 2.21
C TYR A 397 -50.39 25.29 0.89
N ARG A 398 -51.19 25.28 -0.19
CA ARG A 398 -50.82 24.63 -1.47
C ARG A 398 -49.50 25.16 -2.03
N ASP A 399 -49.29 26.47 -1.91
CA ASP A 399 -48.12 27.17 -2.43
C ASP A 399 -47.03 27.42 -1.36
N LEU A 400 -47.19 26.82 -0.18
CA LEU A 400 -46.24 26.93 0.93
C LEU A 400 -45.29 25.74 0.98
N THR A 401 -44.24 25.83 1.77
CA THR A 401 -43.24 24.78 1.96
C THR A 401 -43.11 24.47 3.44
N GLY A 402 -42.39 23.41 3.79
CA GLY A 402 -42.06 23.10 5.18
C GLY A 402 -41.15 24.13 5.87
N LEU A 403 -40.72 25.18 5.16
CA LEU A 403 -39.98 26.32 5.69
C LEU A 403 -40.90 27.47 6.15
N ASP A 404 -42.15 27.49 5.70
CA ASP A 404 -43.07 28.59 5.98
C ASP A 404 -43.75 28.42 7.35
N GLU A 405 -43.83 29.51 8.11
CA GLU A 405 -44.34 29.51 9.49
C GLU A 405 -45.75 28.92 9.59
N GLU A 406 -46.61 29.19 8.62
CA GLU A 406 -47.99 28.67 8.61
C GLU A 406 -48.01 27.14 8.45
N THR A 407 -47.16 26.60 7.56
CA THR A 407 -47.01 25.16 7.36
C THR A 407 -46.37 24.49 8.58
N ILE A 408 -45.36 25.13 9.18
CA ILE A 408 -44.70 24.67 10.40
C ILE A 408 -45.73 24.58 11.54
N ALA A 409 -46.48 25.65 11.77
CA ALA A 409 -47.51 25.70 12.82
C ALA A 409 -48.59 24.64 12.59
N PHE A 410 -49.03 24.45 11.34
CA PHE A 410 -50.01 23.44 10.98
C PHE A 410 -49.55 22.02 11.33
N ILE A 411 -48.31 21.66 10.98
CA ILE A 411 -47.77 20.32 11.24
C ILE A 411 -47.43 20.15 12.72
N ALA A 412 -46.82 21.16 13.36
CA ALA A 412 -46.40 21.10 14.75
C ALA A 412 -47.57 20.97 15.73
N ALA A 413 -48.74 21.50 15.41
CA ALA A 413 -49.94 21.39 16.25
C ALA A 413 -50.53 19.96 16.34
N ARG A 414 -49.98 18.99 15.60
CA ARG A 414 -50.60 17.66 15.43
C ARG A 414 -49.92 16.60 16.30
N PRO A 415 -50.67 15.83 17.12
CA PRO A 415 -50.10 14.81 17.99
C PRO A 415 -49.26 13.77 17.24
N GLU A 416 -49.70 13.34 16.06
CA GLU A 416 -49.03 12.32 15.26
C GLU A 416 -47.67 12.81 14.74
N ALA A 417 -47.55 14.11 14.44
CA ALA A 417 -46.28 14.71 14.05
C ALA A 417 -45.30 14.81 15.21
N GLN A 418 -45.79 15.04 16.43
CA GLN A 418 -44.95 15.02 17.63
C GLN A 418 -44.49 13.60 17.98
N GLU A 419 -45.39 12.61 17.92
CA GLU A 419 -45.01 11.22 18.19
C GLU A 419 -43.96 10.70 17.18
N PHE A 420 -44.17 10.97 15.89
CA PHE A 420 -43.20 10.62 14.85
C PHE A 420 -41.84 11.27 15.09
N TRP A 421 -41.84 12.57 15.42
CA TRP A 421 -40.63 13.32 15.74
C TRP A 421 -39.84 12.72 16.91
N GLU A 422 -40.52 12.39 18.02
CA GLU A 422 -39.88 11.80 19.20
C GLU A 422 -39.18 10.46 18.88
N ARG A 423 -39.80 9.63 18.04
CA ARG A 423 -39.22 8.35 17.60
C ARG A 423 -38.02 8.54 16.69
N VAL A 424 -38.13 9.45 15.72
CA VAL A 424 -37.04 9.77 14.78
C VAL A 424 -35.84 10.32 15.53
N ARG A 425 -36.02 11.36 16.35
CA ARG A 425 -34.91 11.98 17.07
C ARG A 425 -34.24 11.00 18.02
N GLY A 426 -35.01 10.12 18.68
CA GLY A 426 -34.46 9.14 19.61
C GLY A 426 -33.52 8.14 18.93
N ILE A 427 -33.88 7.66 17.74
CA ILE A 427 -33.04 6.76 16.94
C ILE A 427 -31.78 7.48 16.47
N VAL A 428 -31.93 8.68 15.91
CA VAL A 428 -30.80 9.45 15.36
C VAL A 428 -29.82 9.87 16.47
N ASP A 429 -30.32 10.34 17.62
CA ASP A 429 -29.49 10.74 18.77
C ASP A 429 -28.65 9.58 19.29
N ALA A 430 -29.26 8.40 19.46
CA ALA A 430 -28.56 7.20 19.93
C ALA A 430 -27.44 6.77 18.96
N HIS A 431 -27.68 6.88 17.67
CA HIS A 431 -26.71 6.52 16.64
C HIS A 431 -25.58 7.52 16.53
N ILE A 432 -25.86 8.83 16.58
CA ILE A 432 -24.82 9.86 16.58
C ILE A 432 -23.87 9.67 17.77
N ALA A 433 -24.41 9.41 18.96
CA ALA A 433 -23.58 9.15 20.15
C ALA A 433 -22.66 7.93 19.96
N ASN A 434 -23.18 6.82 19.41
CA ASN A 434 -22.39 5.62 19.13
C ASN A 434 -21.35 5.86 18.02
N TYR A 435 -21.69 6.67 17.02
CA TYR A 435 -20.83 6.95 15.88
C TYR A 435 -19.63 7.80 16.30
N LEU A 436 -19.87 8.80 17.15
CA LEU A 436 -18.81 9.60 17.75
C LEU A 436 -17.85 8.74 18.59
N ASP A 437 -18.38 7.83 19.41
CA ASP A 437 -17.57 6.92 20.25
C ASP A 437 -16.69 5.97 19.41
N ARG A 438 -17.22 5.47 18.28
CA ARG A 438 -16.54 4.51 17.42
C ARG A 438 -15.73 5.14 16.29
N GLY A 439 -15.65 6.47 16.24
CA GLY A 439 -14.89 7.20 15.23
C GLY A 439 -15.47 7.10 13.81
N PHE A 440 -16.79 7.00 13.65
CA PHE A 440 -17.42 7.10 12.33
C PHE A 440 -17.49 8.56 11.86
N HIS A 441 -17.42 8.75 10.54
CA HIS A 441 -17.28 10.08 9.96
C HIS A 441 -18.52 10.60 9.22
N SER A 442 -19.48 9.74 8.88
CA SER A 442 -20.67 10.16 8.13
C SER A 442 -21.95 9.42 8.54
N LEU A 443 -23.08 10.14 8.60
CA LEU A 443 -24.42 9.58 8.75
C LEU A 443 -25.40 10.30 7.81
N SER A 444 -26.24 9.56 7.09
CA SER A 444 -27.31 10.12 6.26
C SER A 444 -28.67 9.91 6.91
N VAL A 445 -29.51 10.95 6.94
CA VAL A 445 -30.89 10.89 7.41
C VAL A 445 -31.81 11.61 6.41
N SER A 446 -32.74 10.86 5.82
CA SER A 446 -33.59 11.35 4.74
C SER A 446 -35.07 11.26 5.08
N PHE A 447 -35.85 12.27 4.70
CA PHE A 447 -37.29 12.34 4.92
C PHE A 447 -38.04 12.35 3.59
N GLY A 448 -38.94 11.39 3.40
CA GLY A 448 -39.72 11.25 2.17
C GLY A 448 -41.17 11.68 2.35
N CYS A 449 -41.74 12.45 1.42
CA CYS A 449 -43.20 12.61 1.32
C CYS A 449 -43.69 12.52 -0.12
N THR A 450 -44.99 12.67 -0.38
CA THR A 450 -45.52 12.54 -1.75
C THR A 450 -45.02 13.65 -2.68
N GLY A 451 -44.96 14.89 -2.20
CA GLY A 451 -44.65 16.07 -3.01
C GLY A 451 -43.25 16.66 -2.83
N GLY A 452 -42.50 16.26 -1.79
CA GLY A 452 -41.17 16.83 -1.51
C GLY A 452 -41.17 18.30 -1.05
N GLN A 453 -42.32 18.84 -0.64
CA GLN A 453 -42.53 20.29 -0.41
C GLN A 453 -42.84 20.66 1.05
N HIS A 454 -43.68 19.88 1.74
CA HIS A 454 -44.19 20.26 3.08
C HIS A 454 -43.61 19.39 4.20
N ARG A 455 -44.15 18.17 4.34
CA ARG A 455 -43.91 17.28 5.48
C ARG A 455 -42.46 16.83 5.61
N SER A 456 -41.86 16.44 4.49
CA SER A 456 -40.45 16.02 4.45
C SER A 456 -39.48 17.17 4.71
N VAL A 457 -39.79 18.37 4.20
CA VAL A 457 -39.00 19.59 4.39
C VAL A 457 -39.04 20.01 5.85
N TYR A 458 -40.24 20.06 6.45
CA TYR A 458 -40.42 20.36 7.87
C TYR A 458 -39.62 19.42 8.76
N MET A 459 -39.71 18.10 8.54
CA MET A 459 -38.98 17.13 9.37
C MET A 459 -37.47 17.20 9.19
N ALA A 460 -36.98 17.44 7.96
CA ALA A 460 -35.56 17.62 7.68
C ALA A 460 -34.98 18.86 8.41
N GLU A 461 -35.66 20.00 8.33
CA GLU A 461 -35.22 21.22 9.02
C GLU A 461 -35.30 21.10 10.54
N ARG A 462 -36.38 20.48 11.05
CA ARG A 462 -36.52 20.21 12.48
C ARG A 462 -35.39 19.33 13.01
N LEU A 463 -34.98 18.31 12.25
CA LEU A 463 -33.82 17.47 12.61
C LEU A 463 -32.52 18.28 12.58
N ARG A 464 -32.29 19.08 11.53
CA ARG A 464 -31.08 19.91 11.43
C ARG A 464 -30.94 20.85 12.62
N GLN A 465 -32.02 21.54 13.01
CA GLN A 465 -32.05 22.44 14.16
C GLN A 465 -31.76 21.69 15.47
N HIS A 466 -32.40 20.53 15.68
CA HIS A 466 -32.18 19.69 16.86
C HIS A 466 -30.72 19.25 16.99
N LEU A 467 -30.13 18.74 15.90
CA LEU A 467 -28.75 18.26 15.89
C LEU A 467 -27.74 19.39 16.14
N SER A 468 -27.97 20.57 15.55
CA SER A 468 -27.11 21.75 15.74
C SER A 468 -27.06 22.20 17.21
N VAL A 469 -28.13 21.99 17.97
CA VAL A 469 -28.18 22.32 19.41
C VAL A 469 -27.64 21.19 20.28
N ARG A 470 -27.99 19.94 19.95
CA ARG A 470 -27.69 18.78 20.80
C ARG A 470 -26.26 18.26 20.64
N PHE A 471 -25.66 18.44 19.47
CA PHE A 471 -24.32 17.96 19.12
C PHE A 471 -23.53 19.08 18.43
N PRO A 472 -22.97 20.03 19.20
CA PRO A 472 -22.27 21.19 18.63
C PRO A 472 -21.02 20.83 17.83
N ASP A 473 -20.43 19.65 18.10
CA ASP A 473 -19.23 19.14 17.43
C ASP A 473 -19.55 18.31 16.17
N VAL A 474 -20.82 18.20 15.79
CA VAL A 474 -21.30 17.49 14.60
C VAL A 474 -21.58 18.50 13.49
N ARG A 475 -21.00 18.30 12.32
CA ARG A 475 -21.31 19.10 11.13
C ARG A 475 -22.61 18.59 10.53
N VAL A 476 -23.61 19.47 10.35
CA VAL A 476 -24.90 19.08 9.76
C VAL A 476 -25.10 19.79 8.44
N GLU A 477 -25.24 19.02 7.36
CA GLU A 477 -25.58 19.54 6.04
C GLU A 477 -27.03 19.23 5.71
N ILE A 478 -27.74 20.15 5.05
CA ILE A 478 -29.13 19.93 4.63
C ILE A 478 -29.30 20.07 3.13
N THR A 479 -30.12 19.21 2.53
CA THR A 479 -30.46 19.27 1.11
C THR A 479 -31.95 18.99 0.88
N HIS A 480 -32.60 19.88 0.12
CA HIS A 480 -33.99 19.71 -0.30
C HIS A 480 -34.04 19.43 -1.80
N ARG A 481 -34.30 18.17 -2.18
CA ARG A 481 -34.13 17.70 -3.56
C ARG A 481 -35.05 18.41 -4.55
N GLU A 482 -36.29 18.68 -4.15
CA GLU A 482 -37.28 19.35 -5.00
C GLU A 482 -37.31 20.88 -4.82
N SER A 483 -36.34 21.49 -4.15
CA SER A 483 -36.32 22.94 -3.89
C SER A 483 -36.40 23.82 -5.14
N ALA A 484 -35.86 23.35 -6.27
CA ALA A 484 -35.95 24.04 -7.55
C ALA A 484 -37.37 24.04 -8.16
N ASP A 485 -38.22 23.08 -7.75
CA ASP A 485 -39.58 22.89 -8.24
C ASP A 485 -40.63 23.57 -7.34
N TRP A 486 -40.21 24.21 -6.25
CA TRP A 486 -41.13 24.84 -5.31
C TRP A 486 -41.78 26.11 -5.89
N PRO A 487 -43.01 26.43 -5.48
CA PRO A 487 -43.69 27.67 -5.85
C PRO A 487 -42.81 28.89 -5.52
N ARG A 488 -42.53 29.74 -6.51
CA ARG A 488 -41.78 30.97 -6.29
C ARG A 488 -42.70 32.02 -5.68
N ARG A 489 -42.37 32.51 -4.48
CA ARG A 489 -43.01 33.71 -3.93
C ARG A 489 -42.53 34.95 -4.69
N PRO A 490 -43.39 35.93 -4.99
CA PRO A 490 -42.93 37.27 -5.31
C PRO A 490 -42.15 37.84 -4.12
N ALA A 491 -41.05 38.55 -4.39
CA ALA A 491 -40.26 39.17 -3.34
C ALA A 491 -41.14 40.13 -2.51
N PRO A 492 -40.94 40.21 -1.18
CA PRO A 492 -41.62 41.23 -0.37
C PRO A 492 -41.26 42.62 -0.91
N VAL A 493 -42.28 43.43 -1.15
CA VAL A 493 -42.16 44.83 -1.61
C VAL A 493 -41.68 45.71 -0.46
#